data_AF-A0A2W4R5G9-F1
#
_entry.id   AF-A0A2W4R5G9-F1
#
_cell.length_a   1.000
_cell.length_b   1.000
_cell.length_c   1.000
_cell.angle_alpha   90.00
_cell.angle_beta   90.00
_cell.angle_gamma   90.00
#
_symmetry.space_group_name_H-M   'P 1'
#
loop_
_entity.id
_entity.type
_entity.pdbx_description
1 polymer ?
#
loop_
_entity_poly.entity_id
_entity_poly.type
_entity_poly.pdbx_seq_one_letter_code
_entity_poly.pdbx_strand_id
1 'polypeptide(L)'
;MPTFATLWNNHPTIKGESSLLDRGAYEYQCSINLSAALIRSGVNMKSYNGQLSWQKGNPKYAIRAQQLANWLASPVNPLRSKVEKYSGSEVFDKINGRSGVIFFQNYWGIGHQGDHIDLWNGYRLTDWRTWVRIHIRIGSFGLHNLGAGADFAKAETVWFWAIL
;
A
#
# COMPACT_ATOMS: atom_id res chain seq x y z
N MET A 1 17.40 -6.16 -6.28
CA MET A 1 15.95 -5.99 -6.08
C MET A 1 15.58 -6.86 -4.90
N PRO A 2 14.82 -6.36 -3.91
CA PRO A 2 14.45 -7.15 -2.75
C PRO A 2 13.43 -8.22 -3.13
N THR A 3 13.50 -9.38 -2.47
CA THR A 3 12.44 -10.38 -2.52
C THR A 3 11.21 -9.90 -1.75
N PHE A 4 10.05 -10.49 -2.01
CA PHE A 4 8.85 -10.15 -1.27
C PHE A 4 9.02 -10.39 0.24
N ALA A 5 9.61 -11.52 0.62
CA ALA A 5 9.86 -11.86 2.02
C ALA A 5 10.73 -10.82 2.73
N THR A 6 11.75 -10.29 2.06
CA THR A 6 12.59 -9.23 2.62
C THR A 6 11.80 -7.93 2.82
N LEU A 7 10.98 -7.53 1.85
CA LEU A 7 10.11 -6.36 2.00
C LEU A 7 9.11 -6.52 3.15
N TRP A 8 8.46 -7.68 3.20
CA TRP A 8 7.48 -8.02 4.23
C TRP A 8 8.09 -7.97 5.64
N ASN A 9 9.23 -8.63 5.84
CA ASN A 9 9.91 -8.68 7.14
C ASN A 9 10.51 -7.33 7.57
N ASN A 10 10.78 -6.43 6.63
CA ASN A 10 11.26 -5.08 6.90
C ASN A 10 10.13 -4.05 7.09
N HIS A 11 8.88 -4.43 6.83
CA HIS A 11 7.75 -3.52 6.94
C HIS A 11 7.47 -3.16 8.41
N PRO A 12 7.38 -1.86 8.76
CA PRO A 12 7.22 -1.42 10.15
C PRO A 12 6.07 -2.10 10.90
N THR A 13 4.91 -2.23 10.25
CA THR A 13 3.74 -2.91 10.82
C THR A 13 4.01 -4.38 11.14
N ILE A 14 4.74 -5.09 10.27
CA ILE A 14 5.10 -6.50 10.49
C ILE A 14 6.09 -6.63 11.66
N LYS A 15 6.98 -5.65 11.82
CA LYS A 15 7.94 -5.60 12.94
C LYS A 15 7.31 -5.13 14.26
N GLY A 16 6.02 -4.77 14.28
CA GLY A 16 5.34 -4.25 15.46
C GLY A 16 5.77 -2.84 15.86
N GLU A 17 6.37 -2.08 14.94
CA GLU A 17 6.81 -0.71 15.20
C GLU A 17 5.59 0.24 15.29
N SER A 18 5.73 1.27 16.11
CA SER A 18 4.77 2.38 16.15
C SER A 18 4.89 3.25 14.88
N SER A 19 4.12 4.35 14.81
CA SER A 19 4.23 5.27 13.68
C SER A 19 5.65 5.82 13.56
N LEU A 20 6.25 5.70 12.37
CA LEU A 20 7.63 6.12 12.13
C LEU A 20 7.78 7.64 12.17
N LEU A 21 6.75 8.36 11.75
CA LEU A 21 6.67 9.81 11.81
C LEU A 21 5.52 10.24 12.72
N ASP A 22 5.59 11.48 13.20
CA ASP A 22 4.56 12.08 14.04
C ASP A 22 3.23 12.13 13.30
N ARG A 23 2.18 11.55 13.89
CA ARG A 23 0.83 11.50 13.31
C ARG A 23 0.16 12.86 13.26
N GLY A 24 0.60 13.84 14.06
CA GLY A 24 0.10 15.21 13.98
C GLY A 24 0.46 15.90 12.67
N ALA A 25 1.63 15.58 12.10
CA ALA A 25 2.07 16.09 10.80
C ALA A 25 1.84 15.10 9.65
N TYR A 26 1.80 13.80 9.95
CA TYR A 26 1.69 12.70 8.99
C TYR A 26 0.63 11.70 9.45
N GLU A 27 -0.64 12.08 9.35
CA GLU A 27 -1.78 11.28 9.82
C GLU A 27 -1.80 9.86 9.22
N TYR A 28 -1.56 9.77 7.90
CA TYR A 28 -1.58 8.51 7.16
C TYR A 28 -0.15 7.99 6.92
N GLN A 29 0.12 6.79 7.43
CA GLN A 29 1.47 6.20 7.44
C GLN A 29 1.68 5.13 6.35
N CYS A 30 0.70 4.85 5.48
CA CYS A 30 0.79 3.78 4.49
C CYS A 30 2.01 3.92 3.54
N SER A 31 2.13 5.07 2.88
CA SER A 31 3.25 5.37 1.98
C SER A 31 4.59 5.44 2.73
N ILE A 32 4.57 5.96 3.97
CA ILE A 32 5.76 6.02 4.84
C ILE A 32 6.26 4.62 5.17
N ASN A 33 5.36 3.72 5.58
CA ASN A 33 5.70 2.36 5.97
C ASN A 33 6.23 1.54 4.79
N LEU A 34 5.59 1.65 3.62
CA LEU A 34 6.10 1.01 2.40
C LEU A 34 7.44 1.60 1.97
N SER A 35 7.60 2.92 2.02
CA SER A 35 8.87 3.59 1.73
C SER A 35 9.99 3.12 2.67
N ALA A 36 9.68 2.96 3.96
CA ALA A 36 10.62 2.41 4.94
C ALA A 36 10.98 0.96 4.62
N ALA A 37 10.00 0.11 4.27
CA ALA A 37 10.25 -1.27 3.87
C ALA A 37 11.18 -1.35 2.64
N LEU A 38 10.94 -0.51 1.63
CA LEU A 38 11.78 -0.39 0.43
C LEU A 38 13.23 0.00 0.80
N ILE A 39 13.40 1.09 1.55
CA ILE A 39 14.73 1.60 1.96
C ILE A 39 15.49 0.54 2.78
N ARG A 40 14.84 -0.04 3.79
CA ARG A 40 15.41 -1.10 4.65
C ARG A 40 15.79 -2.36 3.87
N SER A 41 15.15 -2.58 2.72
CA SER A 41 15.43 -3.70 1.82
C SER A 41 16.43 -3.34 0.71
N GLY A 42 17.15 -2.21 0.85
CA GLY A 42 18.22 -1.81 -0.06
C GLY A 42 17.74 -1.13 -1.35
N VAL A 43 16.48 -0.72 -1.44
CA VAL A 43 15.99 0.06 -2.58
C VAL A 43 16.53 1.49 -2.50
N ASN A 44 17.20 1.92 -3.56
CA ASN A 44 17.66 3.29 -3.69
C ASN A 44 16.54 4.21 -4.17
N MET A 45 16.16 5.18 -3.34
CA MET A 45 15.10 6.16 -3.64
C MET A 45 15.56 7.33 -4.52
N LYS A 46 16.80 7.34 -5.05
CA LYS A 46 17.35 8.47 -5.82
C LYS A 46 16.52 8.88 -7.03
N SER A 47 15.82 7.94 -7.68
CA SER A 47 14.95 8.22 -8.83
C SER A 47 13.51 8.61 -8.42
N TYR A 48 13.18 8.58 -7.13
CA TYR A 48 11.88 9.03 -6.64
C TYR A 48 11.88 10.56 -6.52
N ASN A 49 11.05 11.21 -7.35
CA ASN A 49 10.90 12.67 -7.39
C ASN A 49 9.61 13.16 -6.70
N GLY A 50 8.92 12.29 -5.96
CA GLY A 50 7.71 12.68 -5.22
C GLY A 50 8.04 13.36 -3.89
N GLN A 51 7.00 13.72 -3.16
CA GLN A 51 7.13 14.39 -1.87
C GLN A 51 7.74 13.42 -0.84
N LEU A 52 8.75 13.93 -0.14
CA LEU A 52 9.41 13.28 0.99
C LEU A 52 9.08 14.00 2.29
N SER A 53 9.12 13.25 3.40
CA SER A 53 9.02 13.81 4.75
C SER A 53 10.20 14.71 5.10
N TRP A 54 10.00 15.59 6.09
CA TRP A 54 10.99 16.55 6.58
C TRP A 54 11.16 16.53 8.10
N GLN A 55 10.63 15.52 8.80
CA GLN A 55 10.78 15.39 10.25
C GLN A 55 12.26 15.21 10.61
N LYS A 56 12.79 16.08 11.48
CA LYS A 56 14.19 16.04 11.90
C LYS A 56 14.50 14.73 12.63
N GLY A 57 15.74 14.25 12.46
CA GLY A 57 16.23 13.01 13.10
C GLY A 57 15.69 11.71 12.49
N ASN A 58 14.86 11.78 11.45
CA ASN A 58 14.28 10.62 10.78
C ASN A 58 14.77 10.51 9.33
N PRO A 59 14.86 9.30 8.76
CA PRO A 59 15.03 9.14 7.32
C PRO A 59 13.89 9.82 6.56
N LYS A 60 14.18 10.22 5.33
CA LYS A 60 13.18 10.79 4.42
C LYS A 60 12.37 9.66 3.79
N TYR A 61 11.06 9.68 4.01
CA TYR A 61 10.12 8.68 3.47
C TYR A 61 9.19 9.32 2.45
N ALA A 62 8.74 8.57 1.46
CA ALA A 62 7.64 8.98 0.61
C ALA A 62 6.35 9.14 1.43
N ILE A 63 5.63 10.25 1.26
CA ILE A 63 4.45 10.56 2.10
C ILE A 63 3.13 10.55 1.33
N ARG A 64 3.15 10.41 0.01
CA ARG A 64 1.93 10.35 -0.83
C ARG A 64 1.85 9.00 -1.51
N ALA A 65 0.75 8.27 -1.33
CA ALA A 65 0.58 6.93 -1.88
C ALA A 65 0.51 6.95 -3.41
N GLN A 66 -0.27 7.85 -4.03
CA GLN A 66 -0.29 7.99 -5.50
C GLN A 66 1.09 8.28 -6.09
N GLN A 67 1.90 9.16 -5.47
CA GLN A 67 3.23 9.49 -5.99
C GLN A 67 4.17 8.29 -5.90
N LEU A 68 4.08 7.52 -4.81
CA LEU A 68 4.85 6.29 -4.67
C LEU A 68 4.41 5.23 -5.71
N ALA A 69 3.09 5.06 -5.91
CA ALA A 69 2.53 4.19 -6.94
C ALA A 69 2.98 4.59 -8.36
N ASN A 70 2.94 5.88 -8.68
CA ASN A 70 3.38 6.40 -9.97
C ASN A 70 4.87 6.12 -10.23
N TRP A 71 5.71 6.23 -9.20
CA TRP A 71 7.12 5.88 -9.32
C TRP A 71 7.33 4.38 -9.56
N LEU A 72 6.59 3.51 -8.88
CA LEU A 72 6.60 2.07 -9.13
C LEU A 72 6.02 1.69 -10.50
N ALA A 73 5.15 2.52 -11.08
CA ALA A 73 4.66 2.33 -12.46
C ALA A 73 5.62 2.89 -13.53
N SER A 74 6.66 3.64 -13.14
CA SER A 74 7.55 4.33 -14.08
C SER A 74 8.61 3.41 -14.70
N PRO A 75 9.27 3.82 -15.81
CA PRO A 75 10.38 3.07 -16.40
C PRO A 75 11.58 2.85 -15.46
N VAL A 76 11.71 3.67 -14.42
CA VAL A 76 12.79 3.59 -13.41
C VAL A 76 12.35 2.83 -12.15
N ASN A 77 11.26 2.04 -12.24
CA ASN A 77 10.74 1.23 -11.14
C ASN A 77 11.84 0.36 -10.50
N PRO A 78 12.15 0.55 -9.20
CA PRO A 78 13.17 -0.24 -8.51
C PRO A 78 12.82 -1.72 -8.36
N LEU A 79 11.54 -2.08 -8.42
CA LEU A 79 11.04 -3.44 -8.26
C LEU A 79 11.11 -4.23 -9.57
N ARG A 80 11.38 -3.59 -10.72
CA ARG A 80 11.34 -4.17 -12.08
C ARG A 80 10.15 -5.11 -12.34
N SER A 81 9.05 -4.91 -11.62
CA SER A 81 7.77 -5.57 -11.87
C SER A 81 6.94 -4.68 -12.78
N LYS A 82 6.19 -5.28 -13.70
CA LYS A 82 5.16 -4.55 -14.43
C LYS A 82 4.02 -4.22 -13.50
N VAL A 83 3.37 -3.09 -13.76
CA VAL A 83 2.12 -2.71 -13.10
C VAL A 83 0.98 -3.45 -13.79
N GLU A 84 0.15 -4.12 -13.00
CA GLU A 84 -1.12 -4.70 -13.41
C GLU A 84 -2.23 -3.83 -12.83
N LYS A 85 -3.28 -3.54 -13.62
CA LYS A 85 -4.39 -2.68 -13.20
C LYS A 85 -5.70 -3.45 -13.27
N TYR A 86 -6.48 -3.32 -12.21
CA TYR A 86 -7.75 -4.02 -12.02
C TYR A 86 -8.82 -3.05 -11.51
N SER A 87 -10.07 -3.47 -11.64
CA SER A 87 -11.16 -2.91 -10.84
C SER A 87 -11.10 -3.43 -9.40
N GLY A 88 -11.67 -2.68 -8.45
CA GLY A 88 -11.74 -3.13 -7.05
C GLY A 88 -12.53 -4.43 -6.86
N SER A 89 -13.50 -4.72 -7.72
CA SER A 89 -14.37 -5.90 -7.63
C SER A 89 -13.69 -7.20 -8.06
N GLU A 90 -12.68 -7.15 -8.95
CA GLU A 90 -12.04 -8.35 -9.48
C GLU A 90 -10.64 -8.61 -8.89
N VAL A 91 -10.01 -7.60 -8.29
CA VAL A 91 -8.57 -7.64 -8.00
C VAL A 91 -8.16 -8.82 -7.13
N PHE A 92 -8.93 -9.15 -6.08
CA PHE A 92 -8.57 -10.20 -5.14
C PHE A 92 -8.59 -11.59 -5.77
N ASP A 93 -9.46 -11.83 -6.75
CA ASP A 93 -9.46 -13.08 -7.54
C ASP A 93 -8.23 -13.13 -8.46
N LYS A 94 -7.86 -11.99 -9.07
CA LYS A 94 -6.72 -11.89 -10.00
C LYS A 94 -5.35 -12.02 -9.33
N ILE A 95 -5.27 -11.66 -8.04
CA ILE A 95 -4.01 -11.70 -7.28
C ILE A 95 -3.97 -12.83 -6.24
N ASN A 96 -4.95 -13.73 -6.27
CA ASN A 96 -5.01 -14.86 -5.35
C ASN A 96 -3.74 -15.72 -5.46
N GLY A 97 -3.13 -16.07 -4.33
CA GLY A 97 -1.88 -16.82 -4.28
C GLY A 97 -0.63 -16.07 -4.77
N ARG A 98 -0.76 -14.79 -5.13
CA ARG A 98 0.35 -13.93 -5.59
C ARG A 98 0.73 -12.95 -4.50
N SER A 99 2.01 -12.63 -4.39
CA SER A 99 2.53 -11.62 -3.46
C SER A 99 3.06 -10.40 -4.21
N GLY A 100 3.02 -9.23 -3.57
CA GLY A 100 3.44 -8.00 -4.23
C GLY A 100 3.14 -6.71 -3.49
N VAL A 101 3.35 -5.58 -4.16
CA VAL A 101 2.83 -4.28 -3.74
C VAL A 101 1.43 -4.11 -4.32
N ILE A 102 0.50 -3.57 -3.53
CA ILE A 102 -0.84 -3.22 -3.96
C ILE A 102 -1.15 -1.76 -3.63
N PHE A 103 -1.78 -1.07 -4.58
CA PHE A 103 -2.21 0.32 -4.46
C PHE A 103 -3.71 0.42 -4.79
N PHE A 104 -4.48 1.04 -3.91
CA PHE A 104 -5.89 1.33 -4.12
C PHE A 104 -6.06 2.84 -4.31
N GLN A 105 -6.48 3.24 -5.50
CA GLN A 105 -6.74 4.64 -5.81
C GLN A 105 -8.14 5.02 -5.34
N ASN A 106 -8.28 6.19 -4.71
CA ASN A 106 -9.58 6.82 -4.48
C ASN A 106 -10.61 5.91 -3.78
N TYR A 107 -10.16 5.20 -2.74
CA TYR A 107 -10.89 4.07 -2.13
C TYR A 107 -11.87 4.47 -1.00
N TRP A 108 -11.87 5.72 -0.57
CA TRP A 108 -12.60 6.17 0.61
C TRP A 108 -13.39 7.48 0.42
N GLY A 109 -14.44 7.65 1.23
CA GLY A 109 -15.15 8.93 1.43
C GLY A 109 -16.14 9.33 0.34
N ILE A 110 -16.99 10.29 0.66
CA ILE A 110 -17.83 10.99 -0.33
C ILE A 110 -16.88 11.82 -1.21
N GLY A 111 -16.95 11.61 -2.52
CA GLY A 111 -16.05 12.27 -3.48
C GLY A 111 -14.74 11.52 -3.76
N HIS A 112 -14.63 10.24 -3.38
CA HIS A 112 -13.52 9.36 -3.79
C HIS A 112 -12.14 9.89 -3.36
N GLN A 113 -12.02 10.29 -2.10
CA GLN A 113 -10.83 10.94 -1.56
C GLN A 113 -10.00 9.97 -0.73
N GLY A 114 -8.77 9.72 -1.17
CA GLY A 114 -7.76 9.02 -0.39
C GLY A 114 -7.32 7.71 -1.03
N ASP A 115 -6.03 7.48 -0.94
CA ASP A 115 -5.36 6.31 -1.52
C ASP A 115 -4.78 5.42 -0.43
N HIS A 116 -4.55 4.15 -0.75
CA HIS A 116 -3.83 3.22 0.12
C HIS A 116 -2.75 2.48 -0.67
N ILE A 117 -1.58 2.28 -0.06
CA ILE A 117 -0.52 1.46 -0.64
C ILE A 117 0.08 0.57 0.45
N ASP A 118 0.26 -0.71 0.15
CA ASP A 118 0.75 -1.72 1.13
C ASP A 118 1.36 -2.93 0.39
N LEU A 119 1.91 -3.87 1.15
CA LEU A 119 2.31 -5.20 0.67
C LEU A 119 1.16 -6.20 0.85
N TRP A 120 0.96 -7.05 -0.15
CA TRP A 120 0.00 -8.15 -0.17
C TRP A 120 0.75 -9.48 -0.22
N ASN A 121 0.49 -10.39 0.72
CA ASN A 121 1.19 -11.68 0.81
C ASN A 121 0.47 -12.87 0.16
N GLY A 122 -0.54 -12.62 -0.69
CA GLY A 122 -1.40 -13.68 -1.24
C GLY A 122 -2.67 -13.93 -0.43
N TYR A 123 -2.72 -13.47 0.82
CA TYR A 123 -3.89 -13.63 1.69
C TYR A 123 -4.30 -12.32 2.37
N ARG A 124 -3.34 -11.48 2.75
CA ARG A 124 -3.59 -10.23 3.48
C ARG A 124 -2.61 -9.11 3.22
N LEU A 125 -3.05 -7.91 3.61
CA LEU A 125 -2.21 -6.71 3.73
C LEU A 125 -1.34 -6.76 5.00
N THR A 126 -0.30 -5.93 5.08
CA THR A 126 0.49 -5.83 6.32
C THR A 126 -0.31 -5.16 7.43
N ASP A 127 -1.10 -4.13 7.10
CA ASP A 127 -2.07 -3.54 8.02
C ASP A 127 -3.31 -4.43 8.15
N TRP A 128 -3.27 -5.29 9.16
CA TRP A 128 -4.34 -6.24 9.45
C TRP A 128 -5.68 -5.55 9.75
N ARG A 129 -5.69 -4.32 10.30
CA ARG A 129 -6.94 -3.60 10.59
C ARG A 129 -7.61 -3.13 9.31
N THR A 130 -6.81 -2.71 8.34
CA THR A 130 -7.28 -2.39 6.98
C THR A 130 -7.79 -3.65 6.28
N TRP A 131 -7.07 -4.77 6.40
CA TRP A 131 -7.48 -6.06 5.85
C TRP A 131 -8.80 -6.61 6.43
N VAL A 132 -9.02 -6.49 7.74
CA VAL A 132 -10.29 -6.94 8.38
C VAL A 132 -11.48 -6.14 7.82
N ARG A 133 -11.31 -4.84 7.58
CA ARG A 133 -12.36 -4.01 6.96
C ARG A 133 -12.68 -4.45 5.52
N ILE A 134 -11.67 -4.89 4.76
CA ILE A 134 -11.82 -5.46 3.41
C ILE A 134 -12.65 -6.76 3.48
N HIS A 135 -12.24 -7.73 4.31
CA HIS A 135 -12.83 -9.07 4.29
C HIS A 135 -14.24 -9.14 4.89
N ILE A 136 -14.55 -8.31 5.89
CA ILE A 136 -15.92 -8.22 6.45
C ILE A 136 -16.94 -7.72 5.41
N ARG A 137 -16.50 -7.03 4.35
CA ARG A 137 -17.38 -6.44 3.32
C ARG A 137 -17.39 -7.18 1.98
N ILE A 138 -16.46 -8.10 1.72
CA ILE A 138 -16.32 -8.83 0.43
C ILE A 138 -16.94 -10.25 0.47
N GLY A 139 -17.16 -10.85 1.64
CA GLY A 139 -17.70 -12.21 1.76
C GLY A 139 -19.25 -12.28 1.87
N SER A 140 -19.85 -13.38 1.40
CA SER A 140 -21.30 -13.68 1.47
C SER A 140 -21.90 -13.81 2.88
N PHE A 141 -21.12 -13.58 3.94
CA PHE A 141 -21.55 -13.49 5.33
C PHE A 141 -21.47 -12.05 5.89
N GLY A 142 -21.10 -11.09 5.04
CA GLY A 142 -20.76 -9.72 5.39
C GLY A 142 -21.98 -8.81 5.46
N LEU A 143 -22.03 -8.00 6.51
CA LEU A 143 -23.10 -7.06 6.79
C LEU A 143 -23.10 -5.93 5.73
N HIS A 144 -23.71 -6.16 4.57
CA HIS A 144 -23.74 -5.26 3.40
C HIS A 144 -24.38 -3.87 3.67
N ASN A 145 -24.88 -3.60 4.88
CA ASN A 145 -25.65 -2.40 5.25
C ASN A 145 -25.13 -1.64 6.49
N LEU A 146 -23.82 -1.67 6.78
CA LEU A 146 -23.24 -0.70 7.73
C LEU A 146 -22.63 0.49 6.99
N GLY A 147 -23.27 1.65 7.16
CA GLY A 147 -23.04 2.88 6.41
C GLY A 147 -21.61 3.45 6.38
N ALA A 148 -21.39 4.29 5.38
CA ALA A 148 -20.34 5.32 5.23
C ALA A 148 -18.90 4.97 5.69
N GLY A 149 -18.41 3.75 5.43
CA GLY A 149 -17.04 3.33 5.73
C GLY A 149 -16.32 2.75 4.51
N ALA A 150 -14.98 2.87 4.49
CA ALA A 150 -14.09 2.45 3.40
C ALA A 150 -14.44 1.08 2.81
N ASP A 151 -14.55 1.03 1.48
CA ASP A 151 -14.81 -0.18 0.71
C ASP A 151 -13.83 -0.22 -0.47
N PHE A 152 -12.78 -1.02 -0.34
CA PHE A 152 -11.76 -1.14 -1.37
C PHE A 152 -12.28 -1.77 -2.67
N ALA A 153 -13.43 -2.45 -2.63
CA ALA A 153 -14.12 -2.91 -3.84
C ALA A 153 -14.68 -1.74 -4.67
N LYS A 154 -14.82 -0.55 -4.05
CA LYS A 154 -15.21 0.72 -4.70
C LYS A 154 -14.01 1.59 -5.09
N ALA A 155 -12.78 1.09 -4.93
CA ALA A 155 -11.61 1.79 -5.46
C ALA A 155 -11.78 1.98 -6.97
N GLU A 156 -11.51 3.19 -7.44
CA GLU A 156 -11.64 3.55 -8.86
C GLU A 156 -10.74 2.66 -9.73
N THR A 157 -9.54 2.38 -9.22
CA THR A 157 -8.61 1.41 -9.81
C THR A 157 -7.69 0.86 -8.73
N VAL A 158 -7.27 -0.39 -8.92
CA VAL A 158 -6.31 -1.08 -8.07
C VAL A 158 -5.10 -1.48 -8.89
N TRP A 159 -3.91 -1.10 -8.44
CA TRP A 159 -2.66 -1.41 -9.12
C TRP A 159 -1.88 -2.44 -8.33
N PHE A 160 -1.29 -3.40 -9.02
CA PHE A 160 -0.56 -4.50 -8.41
C PHE A 160 0.80 -4.68 -9.09
N TRP A 161 1.83 -4.91 -8.29
CA TRP A 161 3.17 -5.28 -8.74
C TRP A 161 3.55 -6.60 -8.09
N ALA A 162 3.52 -7.68 -8.86
CA ALA A 162 3.91 -8.99 -8.38
C ALA A 162 5.41 -9.02 -8.03
N ILE A 163 5.72 -9.53 -6.85
CA ILE A 163 7.08 -9.79 -6.40
C ILE A 163 7.14 -11.26 -6.00
N LEU A 164 7.98 -12.00 -6.71
CA LEU A 164 8.27 -13.41 -6.47
C LEU A 164 9.23 -13.60 -5.28
#